data_AF-A0A7C2ZIT2-F1
#
_entry.id   AF-A0A7C2ZIT2-F1
#
_cell.length_a   1.000
_cell.length_b   1.000
_cell.length_c   1.000
_cell.angle_alpha   90.00
_cell.angle_beta   90.00
_cell.angle_gamma   90.00
#
_symmetry.space_group_name_H-M   'P 1'
#
loop_
_entity.id
_entity.type
_entity.pdbx_description
1 polymer ?
#
loop_
_entity_poly.entity_id
_entity_poly.type
_entity_poly.pdbx_seq_one_letter_code
_entity_poly.pdbx_strand_id
1 'polypeptide(L)'
;MGWLCRLIHQFLPEAAAGVALPPIDWWVRRHVAHCPECARLWRQHERLTFWLQQASAERATPPDDLWERIASRLASRGLFAPQPSRQMAIIPSWQKAMAVAALGLVALGAWLWWRGAPSSPPTITIAPPDAFVTAVLHQHIAVTAPSPFNNPTFTAGMIAGGEAR
;
A
#
# COMPACT_ATOMS: atom_id res chain seq x y z
N MET A 1 3.47 -0.24 -25.38
CA MET A 1 2.84 0.86 -24.61
C MET A 1 2.47 0.53 -23.15
N GLY A 2 2.36 -0.74 -22.72
CA GLY A 2 1.84 -1.06 -21.37
C GLY A 2 2.77 -0.83 -20.16
N TRP A 3 4.07 -0.61 -20.34
CA TRP A 3 4.97 -0.30 -19.21
C TRP A 3 4.76 1.12 -18.68
N LEU A 4 4.58 2.08 -19.59
CA LEU A 4 4.38 3.48 -19.23
C LEU A 4 3.02 3.71 -18.55
N CYS A 5 1.96 3.05 -19.01
CA CYS A 5 0.67 3.05 -18.31
C CYS A 5 0.80 2.50 -16.88
N ARG A 6 1.52 1.38 -16.68
CA ARG A 6 1.73 0.82 -15.34
C ARG A 6 2.45 1.78 -14.40
N LEU A 7 3.46 2.48 -14.91
CA LEU A 7 4.20 3.47 -14.12
C LEU A 7 3.31 4.68 -13.79
N ILE A 8 2.52 5.16 -14.76
CA ILE A 8 1.56 6.24 -14.56
C ILE A 8 0.51 5.86 -13.51
N HIS A 9 -0.01 4.63 -13.53
CA HIS A 9 -1.00 4.16 -12.54
C HIS A 9 -0.51 4.29 -11.10
N GLN A 10 0.79 4.13 -10.86
CA GLN A 10 1.37 4.25 -9.52
C GLN A 10 1.35 5.71 -9.02
N PHE A 11 1.61 6.68 -9.90
CA PHE A 11 1.68 8.11 -9.56
C PHE A 11 0.35 8.85 -9.80
N LEU A 12 -0.62 8.21 -10.45
CA LEU A 12 -1.90 8.81 -10.80
C LEU A 12 -2.68 9.33 -9.57
N PRO A 13 -2.78 8.60 -8.44
CA PRO A 13 -3.51 9.08 -7.26
C PRO A 13 -2.86 10.32 -6.64
N GLU A 14 -1.53 10.35 -6.57
CA GLU A 14 -0.77 11.47 -6.02
C GLU A 14 -0.90 12.72 -6.88
N ALA A 15 -0.83 12.57 -8.20
CA ALA A 15 -1.03 13.67 -9.15
C ALA A 15 -2.48 14.16 -9.14
N ALA A 16 -3.45 13.25 -9.09
CA ALA A 16 -4.87 13.60 -9.04
C ALA A 16 -5.28 14.24 -7.70
N ALA A 17 -4.62 13.88 -6.60
CA ALA A 17 -4.78 14.53 -5.29
C ALA A 17 -4.01 15.85 -5.16
N GLY A 18 -3.20 16.24 -6.15
CA GLY A 18 -2.42 17.49 -6.14
C GLY A 18 -1.23 17.48 -5.18
N VAL A 19 -0.77 16.30 -4.75
CA VAL A 19 0.36 16.13 -3.82
C VAL A 19 1.65 15.72 -4.54
N ALA A 20 1.57 15.40 -5.83
CA ALA A 20 2.74 15.02 -6.63
C ALA A 20 3.71 16.20 -6.84
N LEU A 21 4.99 15.86 -6.96
CA LEU A 21 6.03 16.82 -7.34
C LEU A 21 5.74 17.43 -8.73
N PRO A 22 6.01 18.73 -8.95
CA PRO A 22 5.72 19.41 -10.22
C PRO A 22 6.17 18.69 -11.51
N PRO A 23 7.40 18.12 -11.61
CA PRO A 23 7.80 17.39 -12.81
C PRO A 23 7.00 16.10 -13.04
N ILE A 24 6.57 15.43 -11.96
CA ILE A 24 5.79 14.20 -12.03
C ILE A 24 4.34 14.53 -12.46
N ASP A 25 3.74 15.57 -11.87
CA ASP A 25 2.39 16.02 -12.22
C ASP A 25 2.29 16.39 -13.71
N TRP A 26 3.24 17.18 -14.23
CA TRP A 26 3.27 17.53 -15.65
C TRP A 26 3.34 16.29 -16.56
N TRP A 27 4.19 15.34 -16.21
CA TRP A 27 4.39 14.13 -16.99
C TRP A 27 3.13 13.23 -16.98
N VAL A 28 2.49 13.08 -15.83
CA VAL A 28 1.23 12.35 -15.68
C VAL A 28 0.12 12.99 -16.51
N ARG A 29 -0.08 14.31 -16.39
CA ARG A 29 -1.10 15.04 -17.17
C ARG A 29 -0.87 14.90 -18.68
N ARG A 30 0.39 15.01 -19.12
CA ARG A 30 0.75 14.83 -20.53
C ARG A 30 0.38 13.44 -21.04
N HIS A 31 0.65 12.39 -20.26
CA HIS A 31 0.29 11.03 -20.65
C HIS A 31 -1.23 10.81 -20.68
N VAL A 32 -1.94 11.31 -19.66
CA VAL A 32 -3.39 11.23 -19.56
C VAL A 32 -4.08 11.88 -20.77
N ALA A 33 -3.54 12.99 -21.29
CA ALA A 33 -4.06 13.63 -22.50
C ALA A 33 -3.98 12.75 -23.77
N HIS A 34 -3.07 11.77 -23.81
CA HIS A 34 -2.84 10.93 -25.00
C HIS A 34 -3.30 9.48 -24.82
N CYS A 35 -3.56 9.03 -23.59
CA CYS A 35 -3.96 7.65 -23.30
C CYS A 35 -5.41 7.58 -22.80
N PRO A 36 -6.35 6.98 -23.56
CA PRO A 36 -7.77 6.94 -23.19
C PRO A 36 -8.04 6.14 -21.91
N GLU A 37 -7.26 5.08 -21.66
CA GLU A 37 -7.37 4.27 -20.44
C GLU A 37 -7.01 5.07 -19.19
N CYS A 38 -5.85 5.75 -19.21
CA CYS A 38 -5.43 6.61 -18.10
C CYS A 38 -6.38 7.80 -17.93
N ALA A 39 -6.95 8.35 -19.01
CA ALA A 39 -7.97 9.39 -18.94
C ALA A 39 -9.30 8.93 -18.33
N ARG A 40 -9.66 7.65 -18.51
CA ARG A 40 -10.84 7.07 -17.85
C ARG A 40 -10.62 6.97 -16.34
N LEU A 41 -9.46 6.46 -15.93
CA LEU A 41 -9.11 6.33 -14.50
C LEU A 41 -8.97 7.68 -13.81
N TRP A 42 -8.38 8.67 -14.49
CA TRP A 42 -8.29 10.04 -13.98
C TRP A 42 -9.68 10.61 -13.65
N ARG A 43 -10.63 10.50 -14.59
CA ARG A 43 -12.02 10.96 -14.38
C ARG A 43 -12.74 10.19 -13.27
N GLN A 44 -12.45 8.90 -13.10
CA GLN A 44 -13.00 8.12 -11.99
C GLN A 44 -12.45 8.61 -10.65
N HIS A 45 -11.16 8.93 -10.57
CA HIS A 45 -10.55 9.50 -9.38
C HIS A 45 -11.15 10.87 -9.04
N GLU A 46 -11.23 11.79 -10.00
CA GLU A 46 -11.85 13.12 -9.79
C GLU A 46 -13.28 13.01 -9.25
N ARG A 47 -14.07 12.08 -9.81
CA ARG A 47 -15.44 11.83 -9.34
C ARG A 47 -15.44 11.33 -7.90
N LEU A 48 -14.58 10.37 -7.57
CA LEU A 48 -14.48 9.83 -6.21
C LEU A 48 -14.04 10.92 -5.21
N THR A 49 -13.04 11.72 -5.56
CA THR A 49 -12.59 12.86 -4.74
C THR A 49 -13.73 13.85 -4.50
N PHE A 50 -14.51 14.15 -5.54
CA PHE A 50 -15.68 15.01 -5.42
C PHE A 50 -16.71 14.44 -4.44
N TRP A 51 -17.08 13.16 -4.55
CA TRP A 51 -18.01 12.52 -3.60
C TRP A 51 -17.49 12.53 -2.16
N LEU A 52 -16.19 12.29 -1.98
CA LEU A 52 -15.56 12.32 -0.65
C LEU A 52 -15.55 13.73 -0.05
N GLN A 53 -15.28 14.75 -0.86
CA GLN A 53 -15.35 16.15 -0.44
C GLN A 53 -16.79 16.53 -0.05
N GLN A 54 -17.78 16.14 -0.87
CA GLN A 54 -19.18 16.38 -0.57
C GLN A 54 -19.62 15.69 0.73
N ALA A 55 -19.29 14.41 0.90
CA ALA A 55 -19.56 13.67 2.14
C ALA A 55 -18.81 14.24 3.36
N SER A 56 -17.65 14.88 3.14
CA SER A 56 -16.91 15.54 4.21
C SER A 56 -17.56 16.85 4.66
N ALA A 57 -18.26 17.56 3.76
CA ALA A 57 -18.97 18.79 4.08
C ALA A 57 -20.17 18.54 5.03
N GLU A 58 -20.75 17.33 4.98
CA GLU A 58 -21.84 16.90 5.87
C GLU A 58 -21.33 16.36 7.22
N ARG A 59 -20.02 16.39 7.49
CA ARG A 59 -19.48 15.90 8.76
C ARG A 59 -19.90 16.82 9.90
N ALA A 60 -20.44 16.20 10.94
CA ALA A 60 -20.68 16.84 12.23
C ALA A 60 -19.38 17.48 12.74
N THR A 61 -19.51 18.68 13.32
CA THR A 61 -18.42 19.39 13.97
C THR A 61 -17.77 18.45 14.99
N PRO A 62 -16.45 18.20 14.90
CA PRO A 62 -15.80 17.34 15.87
C PRO A 62 -15.94 17.98 17.27
N PRO A 63 -16.10 17.17 18.33
CA PRO A 63 -16.10 17.67 19.70
C PRO A 63 -14.85 18.50 19.98
N ASP A 64 -14.99 19.63 20.69
CA ASP A 64 -13.87 20.56 20.95
C ASP A 64 -12.71 19.88 21.69
N ASP A 65 -13.00 18.84 22.49
CA ASP A 65 -12.04 18.06 23.27
C ASP A 65 -11.31 16.97 22.45
N LEU A 66 -11.74 16.70 21.21
CA LEU A 66 -11.22 15.59 20.41
C LEU A 66 -9.73 15.76 20.12
N TRP A 67 -9.29 16.97 19.79
CA TRP A 67 -7.87 17.26 19.51
C TRP A 67 -7.00 17.15 20.76
N GLU A 68 -7.52 17.56 21.93
CA GLU A 68 -6.83 17.44 23.21
C GLU A 68 -6.70 15.96 23.64
N ARG A 69 -7.74 15.15 23.38
CA ARG A 69 -7.71 13.69 23.60
C ARG A 69 -6.73 12.97 22.66
N ILE A 70 -6.57 13.44 21.43
CA ILE A 70 -5.56 12.92 20.50
C ILE A 70 -4.16 13.32 20.99
N ALA A 71 -3.94 14.60 21.33
CA ALA A 71 -2.65 15.10 21.80
C ALA A 71 -2.19 14.37 23.07
N SER A 72 -3.07 14.18 24.05
CA SER A 72 -2.77 13.44 25.29
C SER A 72 -2.45 11.96 25.04
N ARG A 73 -3.12 11.30 24.07
CA ARG A 73 -2.81 9.91 23.68
C ARG A 73 -1.50 9.78 22.89
N LEU A 74 -1.12 10.79 22.12
CA LEU A 74 0.18 10.83 21.44
C LEU A 74 1.31 11.10 22.42
N ALA A 75 1.10 12.00 23.39
CA ALA A 75 2.05 12.29 24.46
C ALA A 75 2.28 11.07 25.36
N SER A 76 1.23 10.33 25.72
CA SER A 76 1.33 9.13 26.57
C SER A 76 1.95 7.93 25.85
N ARG A 77 1.95 7.91 24.51
CA ARG A 77 2.62 6.90 23.70
C ARG A 77 4.13 7.09 23.57
N GLY A 78 4.70 8.11 24.22
CA GLY A 78 6.14 8.25 24.38
C GLY A 78 6.88 8.13 23.06
N LEU A 79 6.77 9.16 22.21
CA LEU A 79 7.51 9.30 20.93
C LEU A 79 9.05 9.26 21.08
N PHE A 80 9.59 8.94 22.26
CA PHE A 80 11.01 8.86 22.58
C PHE A 80 11.36 7.71 23.53
N ALA A 81 10.55 6.65 23.63
CA ALA A 81 11.06 5.43 24.26
C ALA A 81 12.08 4.81 23.28
N PRO A 82 13.38 4.72 23.63
CA PRO A 82 14.34 4.05 22.77
C PRO A 82 13.85 2.62 22.53
N GLN A 83 13.57 2.27 21.27
CA GLN A 83 13.36 0.88 20.91
C GLN A 83 14.58 0.10 21.42
N PRO A 84 14.39 -1.03 22.14
CA PRO A 84 15.51 -1.89 22.46
C PRO A 84 16.16 -2.26 21.13
N SER A 85 17.39 -1.81 20.93
CA SER A 85 18.16 -2.12 19.73
C SER A 85 18.10 -3.63 19.55
N ARG A 86 17.60 -4.05 18.39
CA ARG A 86 17.44 -5.46 18.04
C ARG A 86 18.85 -6.05 18.09
N GLN A 87 19.21 -6.66 19.21
CA GLN A 87 20.51 -7.31 19.39
C GLN A 87 20.65 -8.27 18.22
N MET A 88 21.67 -8.04 17.40
CA MET A 88 21.94 -8.82 16.22
C MET A 88 22.32 -10.21 16.72
N ALA A 89 21.33 -11.09 16.80
CA ALA A 89 21.52 -12.47 17.24
C ALA A 89 22.56 -13.09 16.30
N ILE A 90 23.70 -13.47 16.84
CA ILE A 90 24.74 -14.18 16.09
C ILE A 90 24.17 -15.56 15.79
N ILE A 91 23.60 -15.70 14.60
CA ILE A 91 23.00 -16.96 14.13
C ILE A 91 24.15 -17.96 13.93
N PRO A 92 24.19 -19.08 14.68
CA PRO A 92 25.27 -20.07 14.58
C PRO A 92 25.32 -20.67 13.18
N SER A 93 26.53 -20.95 12.69
CA SER A 93 26.81 -21.30 11.29
C SER A 93 26.02 -22.50 10.74
N TRP A 94 25.63 -23.45 11.59
CA TRP A 94 24.82 -24.60 11.21
C TRP A 94 23.37 -24.22 10.83
N GLN A 95 22.81 -23.16 11.40
CA GLN A 95 21.48 -22.66 11.04
C GLN A 95 21.47 -21.96 9.67
N LYS A 96 22.61 -21.36 9.27
CA LYS A 96 22.77 -20.79 7.92
C LYS A 96 22.74 -21.89 6.85
N ALA A 97 23.34 -23.05 7.12
CA ALA A 97 23.30 -24.19 6.21
C ALA A 97 21.89 -24.75 6.02
N MET A 98 21.10 -24.82 7.10
CA MET A 98 19.70 -25.27 7.05
C MET A 98 18.80 -24.29 6.28
N ALA A 99 19.03 -22.98 6.42
CA ALA A 99 18.28 -21.97 5.66
C ALA A 99 18.53 -22.06 4.15
N VAL A 100 19.78 -22.33 3.74
CA VAL A 100 20.13 -22.52 2.33
C VAL A 100 19.49 -23.79 1.76
N ALA A 101 19.49 -24.89 2.52
CA ALA A 101 18.84 -26.14 2.11
C ALA A 101 17.31 -25.97 1.96
N ALA A 102 16.66 -25.27 2.89
CA ALA A 102 15.24 -24.99 2.82
C ALA A 102 14.87 -24.13 1.61
N LEU A 103 15.64 -23.08 1.32
CA LEU A 103 15.45 -22.27 0.11
C LEU A 103 15.64 -23.09 -1.17
N GLY A 104 16.62 -24.00 -1.19
CA GLY A 104 16.84 -24.92 -2.30
C GLY A 104 15.63 -25.83 -2.55
N LEU A 105 15.03 -26.39 -1.50
CA LEU A 105 13.84 -27.24 -1.61
C LEU A 105 12.61 -26.45 -2.09
N VAL A 106 12.42 -25.22 -1.62
CA VAL A 106 11.33 -24.34 -2.08
C VAL A 106 11.52 -23.99 -3.56
N ALA A 107 12.73 -23.62 -3.98
CA ALA A 107 13.03 -23.31 -5.37
C ALA A 107 12.86 -24.54 -6.29
N LEU A 108 13.30 -25.72 -5.83
CA LEU A 108 13.14 -26.97 -6.58
C LEU A 108 11.67 -27.38 -6.68
N GLY A 109 10.90 -27.24 -5.60
CA GLY A 109 9.46 -27.49 -5.59
C GLY A 109 8.70 -26.56 -6.52
N ALA A 110 9.03 -25.26 -6.49
CA ALA A 110 8.45 -24.27 -7.40
C ALA A 110 8.78 -24.57 -8.88
N TRP A 111 10.02 -25.00 -9.15
CA TRP A 111 10.45 -25.34 -10.51
C TRP A 111 9.77 -26.60 -11.04
N LEU A 112 9.65 -27.64 -10.23
CA LEU A 112 8.93 -28.88 -10.59
C LEU A 112 7.43 -28.61 -10.78
N TRP A 113 6.83 -27.74 -9.95
CA TRP A 113 5.44 -27.35 -10.09
C TRP A 113 5.17 -26.61 -11.41
N TRP A 114 6.08 -25.73 -11.83
CA TRP A 114 5.98 -25.07 -13.14
C TRP A 114 6.14 -26.00 -14.33
N ARG A 115 6.92 -27.09 -14.20
CA ARG A 115 7.05 -28.08 -15.28
C ARG A 115 5.88 -29.07 -15.33
N GLY A 116 5.21 -29.31 -14.21
CA GLY A 116 4.16 -30.32 -14.09
C GLY A 116 2.74 -29.81 -14.30
N ALA A 117 2.52 -28.52 -14.55
CA ALA A 117 1.19 -27.98 -14.72
C ALA A 117 0.54 -28.45 -16.03
N PRO A 118 -0.53 -29.28 -16.00
CA PRO A 118 -1.30 -29.58 -17.20
C PRO A 118 -1.97 -28.31 -17.71
N SER A 119 -1.76 -28.03 -19.00
CA SER A 119 -2.46 -26.98 -19.72
C SER A 119 -3.93 -27.34 -19.86
N SER A 120 -4.77 -26.81 -18.95
CA SER A 120 -6.22 -26.52 -19.05
C SER A 120 -7.07 -27.18 -17.95
N PRO A 121 -7.41 -26.47 -16.87
CA PRO A 121 -8.60 -26.77 -16.07
C PRO A 121 -9.86 -26.22 -16.76
N PRO A 122 -11.04 -26.84 -16.55
CA PRO A 122 -12.31 -26.33 -17.08
C PRO A 122 -12.65 -24.98 -16.44
N THR A 123 -12.83 -23.98 -17.30
CA THR A 123 -13.24 -22.62 -16.95
C THR A 123 -14.65 -22.61 -16.38
N ILE A 124 -14.77 -22.62 -15.05
CA ILE A 124 -15.96 -22.09 -14.36
C ILE A 124 -15.64 -20.63 -14.04
N THR A 125 -16.27 -19.72 -14.78
CA THR A 125 -16.08 -18.27 -14.65
C THR A 125 -16.83 -17.74 -13.44
N ILE A 126 -16.29 -17.95 -12.24
CA ILE A 126 -16.61 -17.08 -11.11
C ILE A 126 -15.60 -15.94 -11.20
N ALA A 127 -16.07 -14.73 -11.52
CA ALA A 127 -15.21 -13.56 -11.57
C ALA A 127 -14.54 -13.39 -10.20
N PRO A 128 -13.19 -13.52 -10.11
CA PRO A 128 -12.50 -13.24 -8.86
C PRO A 128 -12.78 -11.78 -8.48
N PRO A 129 -13.07 -11.48 -7.20
CA PRO A 129 -13.19 -10.09 -6.78
C PRO A 129 -11.91 -9.37 -7.18
N ASP A 130 -12.11 -8.30 -7.92
CA ASP A 130 -11.08 -7.48 -8.50
C ASP A 130 -10.08 -7.04 -7.42
N ALA A 131 -8.79 -7.03 -7.78
CA ALA A 131 -7.70 -6.61 -6.89
C ALA A 131 -7.94 -5.23 -6.27
N PHE A 132 -8.75 -4.42 -6.96
CA PHE A 132 -9.27 -3.14 -6.49
C PHE A 132 -10.26 -3.29 -5.34
N VAL A 133 -11.28 -4.15 -5.47
CA VAL A 133 -12.24 -4.43 -4.40
C VAL A 133 -11.52 -5.00 -3.18
N THR A 134 -10.56 -5.91 -3.35
CA THR A 134 -9.77 -6.44 -2.23
C THR A 134 -8.86 -5.38 -1.60
N ALA A 135 -8.22 -4.50 -2.36
CA ALA A 135 -7.40 -3.41 -1.83
C ALA A 135 -8.23 -2.35 -1.07
N VAL A 136 -9.37 -1.94 -1.62
CA VAL A 136 -10.30 -0.99 -0.99
C VAL A 136 -10.93 -1.60 0.27
N LEU A 137 -11.28 -2.89 0.22
CA LEU A 137 -11.80 -3.62 1.37
C LEU A 137 -10.75 -3.72 2.49
N HIS A 138 -9.48 -4.02 2.17
CA HIS A 138 -8.40 -4.03 3.16
C HIS A 138 -8.13 -2.63 3.73
N GLN A 139 -8.27 -1.57 2.94
CA GLN A 139 -8.04 -0.19 3.38
C GLN A 139 -9.17 0.35 4.25
N HIS A 140 -10.41 -0.09 4.05
CA HIS A 140 -11.55 0.32 4.87
C HIS A 140 -11.82 -0.59 6.08
N ILE A 141 -11.52 -1.89 6.01
CA ILE A 141 -11.58 -2.79 7.18
C ILE A 141 -10.47 -2.45 8.18
N ALA A 142 -9.33 -1.90 7.73
CA ALA A 142 -8.28 -1.41 8.64
C ALA A 142 -8.76 -0.26 9.56
N VAL A 143 -9.86 0.43 9.21
CA VAL A 143 -10.47 1.47 10.06
C VAL A 143 -11.41 0.87 11.11
N THR A 144 -11.96 -0.34 10.86
CA THR A 144 -12.86 -1.04 11.78
C THR A 144 -12.18 -2.16 12.58
N ALA A 145 -10.96 -2.54 12.22
CA ALA A 145 -10.17 -3.51 12.97
C ALA A 145 -9.61 -2.84 14.25
N PRO A 146 -9.69 -3.49 15.43
CA PRO A 146 -9.24 -2.90 16.69
C PRO A 146 -7.72 -2.65 16.79
N SER A 147 -6.93 -3.00 15.76
CA SER A 147 -5.48 -2.71 15.70
C SER A 147 -5.01 -2.24 14.31
N PRO A 148 -5.13 -0.94 13.99
CA PRO A 148 -4.77 -0.38 12.67
C PRO A 148 -3.26 -0.36 12.35
N PHE A 149 -2.39 -0.90 13.21
CA PHE A 149 -0.93 -0.71 13.13
C PHE A 149 -0.11 -1.94 12.75
N ASN A 150 -0.74 -3.05 12.36
CA ASN A 150 0.01 -4.27 11.97
C ASN A 150 0.34 -4.34 10.46
N ASN A 151 0.28 -3.20 9.76
CA ASN A 151 0.62 -3.14 8.34
C ASN A 151 2.11 -2.74 8.16
N PRO A 152 2.97 -3.64 7.62
CA PRO A 152 4.41 -3.39 7.50
C PRO A 152 4.78 -2.21 6.57
N THR A 153 3.87 -1.79 5.69
CA THR A 153 4.08 -0.66 4.79
C THR A 153 4.07 0.69 5.52
N PHE A 154 3.28 0.81 6.60
CA PHE A 154 3.22 2.05 7.40
C PHE A 154 4.48 2.23 8.26
N THR A 155 5.07 1.13 8.74
CA THR A 155 6.37 1.14 9.42
C THR A 155 7.52 1.57 8.51
N ALA A 156 7.47 1.28 7.21
CA ALA A 156 8.52 1.71 6.27
C ALA A 156 8.51 3.24 6.03
N GLY A 157 7.32 3.86 6.03
CA GLY A 157 7.18 5.31 5.85
C GLY A 157 7.65 6.16 7.04
N MET A 158 7.54 5.65 8.27
CA MET A 158 8.04 6.35 9.46
C MET A 158 9.56 6.27 9.64
N ILE A 159 10.22 5.24 9.10
CA ILE A 159 11.69 5.10 9.21
C ILE A 159 12.40 6.07 8.26
N ALA A 160 11.86 6.29 7.05
CA ALA A 160 12.45 7.22 6.08
C ALA A 160 12.28 8.71 6.44
N GLY A 161 11.30 9.06 7.29
CA GLY A 161 11.10 10.42 7.77
C GLY A 161 11.97 10.83 8.97
N GLY A 162 12.70 9.87 9.57
CA GLY A 162 13.51 10.09 10.77
C GLY A 162 14.99 10.41 10.53
N GLU A 163 15.50 10.24 9.30
CA GLU A 163 16.93 10.44 8.96
C GLU A 163 17.28 11.87 8.49
N ALA A 164 16.32 12.80 8.53
CA ALA A 164 16.54 14.21 8.22
C ALA A 164 16.47 15.07 9.48
N ARG A 165 17.39 14.86 10.43
CA ARG A 165 17.79 15.84 11.45
C ARG A 165 19.15 15.50 12.05
#